data_AF-A0A3D4CIG7-F1
#
_entry.id   AF-A0A3D4CIG7-F1
#
_cell.length_a   1.000
_cell.length_b   1.000
_cell.length_c   1.000
_cell.angle_alpha   90.00
_cell.angle_beta   90.00
_cell.angle_gamma   90.00
#
_symmetry.space_group_name_H-M   'P 1'
#
loop_
_entity.id
_entity.type
_entity.pdbx_description
1 polymer ?
#
loop_
_entity_poly.entity_id
_entity_poly.type
_entity_poly.pdbx_seq_one_letter_code
_entity_poly.pdbx_strand_id
1 'polypeptide(L)'
;MKKSGLITGVLLYALIFAGCGDSKDKEQSNAHKEQMQNNKQAVDKEALLKEIADLNGQLLNDTSMKVNRPMAYKLISKYELYVKTFIDDAQSPDFAFKAADLAQGLGDGKKSVQLYDFILENYPSYEKYPEALFLKAFVQENILHQLGAARDTYNKFMIDFPDHELYDDAEASVKYMGKSPEELIKEFEAKNKNAQQPNS
;
A
#
# COMPACT_ATOMS: atom_id res chain seq x y z
N MET A 1 -15.77 39.74 -34.49
CA MET A 1 -16.72 40.43 -35.40
C MET A 1 -16.38 40.10 -36.84
N LYS A 2 -17.36 39.54 -37.60
CA LYS A 2 -17.52 39.39 -39.08
C LYS A 2 -18.25 38.05 -39.33
N LYS A 3 -19.59 38.03 -39.39
CA LYS A 3 -20.52 38.27 -40.52
C LYS A 3 -20.56 37.14 -41.58
N SER A 4 -21.58 36.30 -41.44
CA SER A 4 -22.69 35.96 -42.37
C SER A 4 -22.50 35.68 -43.87
N GLY A 5 -23.23 34.65 -44.35
CA GLY A 5 -23.71 34.39 -45.74
C GLY A 5 -23.69 32.88 -46.05
N LEU A 6 -24.75 32.06 -46.24
CA LEU A 6 -26.11 32.09 -46.80
C LEU A 6 -26.21 31.69 -48.31
N ILE A 7 -26.99 30.60 -48.56
CA ILE A 7 -27.62 30.03 -49.80
C ILE A 7 -26.66 29.53 -50.90
N THR A 8 -26.76 28.34 -51.52
CA THR A 8 -27.79 27.65 -52.36
C THR A 8 -27.19 26.27 -52.73
N GLY A 9 -27.87 25.14 -52.93
CA GLY A 9 -29.25 24.90 -53.29
C GLY A 9 -29.54 23.39 -53.44
N VAL A 10 -30.82 23.15 -53.65
CA VAL A 10 -31.63 21.93 -53.76
C VAL A 10 -31.07 20.86 -54.73
N LEU A 11 -31.19 19.58 -54.36
CA LEU A 11 -31.74 18.57 -55.26
C LEU A 11 -32.33 17.38 -54.51
N LEU A 12 -33.67 17.38 -54.52
CA LEU A 12 -34.58 16.27 -54.24
C LEU A 12 -34.18 15.03 -55.02
N TYR A 13 -34.14 13.87 -54.36
CA TYR A 13 -34.70 12.65 -54.92
C TYR A 13 -35.36 11.86 -53.79
N ALA A 14 -36.68 12.00 -53.71
CA ALA A 14 -37.51 11.08 -52.95
C ALA A 14 -37.66 9.80 -53.78
N LEU A 15 -37.21 8.67 -53.22
CA LEU A 15 -37.69 7.35 -53.61
C LEU A 15 -38.45 6.78 -52.42
N ILE A 16 -39.78 6.82 -52.57
CA ILE A 16 -40.75 6.21 -51.69
C ILE A 16 -40.73 4.72 -52.01
N PHE A 17 -40.23 3.90 -51.08
CA PHE A 17 -40.65 2.51 -50.98
C PHE A 17 -41.51 2.37 -49.73
N ALA A 18 -42.83 2.34 -49.95
CA ALA A 18 -43.80 1.84 -49.00
C ALA A 18 -43.61 0.31 -48.92
N GLY A 19 -42.92 -0.15 -47.88
CA GLY A 19 -42.94 -1.54 -47.45
C GLY A 19 -43.65 -1.62 -46.10
N CYS A 20 -44.85 -2.20 -46.08
CA CYS A 20 -45.52 -2.60 -44.85
C CYS A 20 -44.67 -3.69 -44.17
N GLY A 21 -44.09 -3.36 -43.02
CA GLY A 21 -43.35 -4.27 -42.17
C GLY A 21 -43.81 -4.09 -40.74
N ASP A 22 -44.34 -5.17 -40.19
CA ASP A 22 -44.97 -5.33 -38.89
C ASP A 22 -44.15 -4.72 -37.74
N SER A 23 -44.85 -4.02 -36.86
CA SER A 23 -44.29 -3.19 -35.79
C SER A 23 -44.02 -3.99 -34.53
N LYS A 24 -42.78 -4.49 -34.37
CA LYS A 24 -42.15 -4.82 -33.08
C LYS A 24 -40.64 -4.71 -33.31
N ASP A 25 -39.96 -3.80 -32.60
CA ASP A 25 -38.49 -3.78 -32.35
C ASP A 25 -38.01 -2.35 -32.02
N LYS A 26 -38.59 -1.71 -31.01
CA LYS A 26 -38.02 -0.49 -30.40
C LYS A 26 -38.17 -0.46 -28.87
N GLU A 27 -38.18 -1.62 -28.22
CA GLU A 27 -38.31 -1.72 -26.76
C GLU A 27 -37.28 -2.69 -26.12
N GLN A 28 -36.18 -3.00 -26.81
CA GLN A 28 -35.12 -3.87 -26.26
C GLN A 28 -33.69 -3.32 -26.40
N SER A 29 -33.51 -2.14 -27.01
CA SER A 29 -32.16 -1.56 -27.20
C SER A 29 -31.66 -0.69 -26.02
N ASN A 30 -32.53 -0.25 -25.10
CA ASN A 30 -32.11 0.58 -23.95
C ASN A 30 -32.03 -0.20 -22.63
N ALA A 31 -32.60 -1.41 -22.54
CA ALA A 31 -32.50 -2.24 -21.33
C ALA A 31 -31.13 -2.95 -21.17
N HIS A 32 -30.32 -3.04 -22.24
CA HIS A 32 -29.04 -3.77 -22.22
C HIS A 32 -27.80 -2.87 -22.12
N LYS A 33 -27.95 -1.54 -22.10
CA LYS A 33 -26.84 -0.60 -21.84
C LYS A 33 -26.88 0.03 -20.45
N GLU A 34 -27.99 -0.05 -19.74
CA GLU A 34 -28.11 0.41 -18.35
C GLU A 34 -27.75 -0.66 -17.30
N GLN A 35 -27.63 -1.94 -17.70
CA GLN A 35 -27.29 -3.04 -16.78
C GLN A 35 -25.77 -3.30 -16.61
N MET A 36 -24.90 -2.51 -17.25
CA MET A 36 -23.44 -2.63 -17.05
C MET A 36 -22.80 -1.41 -16.37
N GLN A 37 -23.58 -0.51 -15.79
CA GLN A 37 -23.08 0.67 -15.07
C GLN A 37 -23.48 0.76 -13.59
N ASN A 38 -24.20 -0.22 -13.05
CA ASN A 38 -24.70 -0.19 -11.66
C ASN A 38 -24.26 -1.35 -10.76
N ASN A 39 -23.23 -2.11 -11.13
CA ASN A 39 -22.63 -3.10 -10.22
C ASN A 39 -21.30 -2.62 -9.63
N LYS A 40 -21.33 -1.49 -8.93
CA LYS A 40 -20.37 -1.20 -7.87
C LYS A 40 -21.13 -1.39 -6.56
N GLN A 41 -21.38 -2.64 -6.21
CA GLN A 41 -21.94 -2.97 -4.90
C GLN A 41 -21.06 -2.29 -3.85
N ALA A 42 -21.67 -1.42 -3.03
CA ALA A 42 -20.98 -0.81 -1.90
C ALA A 42 -20.36 -1.96 -1.08
N VAL A 43 -19.09 -1.85 -0.74
CA VAL A 43 -18.40 -2.86 0.05
C VAL A 43 -19.10 -2.96 1.40
N ASP A 44 -19.65 -4.13 1.72
CA ASP A 44 -20.25 -4.41 3.01
C ASP A 44 -19.14 -4.57 4.05
N LYS A 45 -19.17 -3.72 5.07
CA LYS A 45 -18.10 -3.61 6.08
C LYS A 45 -18.03 -4.86 6.94
N GLU A 46 -19.17 -5.33 7.45
CA GLU A 46 -19.29 -6.49 8.31
C GLU A 46 -18.87 -7.76 7.57
N ALA A 47 -19.29 -7.92 6.31
CA ALA A 47 -18.88 -9.04 5.48
C ALA A 47 -17.36 -9.04 5.24
N LEU A 48 -16.77 -7.88 4.94
CA LEU A 48 -15.33 -7.76 4.75
C LEU A 48 -14.54 -8.05 6.03
N LEU A 49 -15.00 -7.56 7.18
CA LEU A 49 -14.39 -7.86 8.48
C LEU A 49 -14.43 -9.36 8.79
N LYS A 50 -15.54 -10.03 8.46
CA LYS A 50 -15.64 -11.49 8.62
C LYS A 50 -14.63 -12.21 7.73
N GLU A 51 -14.50 -11.81 6.46
CA GLU A 51 -13.50 -12.41 5.56
C GLU A 51 -12.06 -12.20 6.06
N ILE A 52 -11.75 -11.01 6.56
CA ILE A 52 -10.45 -10.70 7.19
C ILE A 52 -10.21 -11.60 8.39
N ALA A 53 -11.19 -11.75 9.28
CA ALA A 53 -11.09 -12.61 10.45
C ALA A 53 -10.88 -14.09 10.07
N ASP A 54 -11.64 -14.60 9.10
CA ASP A 54 -11.55 -15.97 8.61
C ASP A 54 -10.16 -16.26 7.98
N LEU A 55 -9.62 -15.31 7.20
CA LEU A 55 -8.28 -15.43 6.59
C LEU A 55 -7.17 -15.37 7.64
N ASN A 56 -7.27 -14.46 8.62
CA ASN A 56 -6.34 -14.41 9.74
C ASN A 56 -6.32 -15.73 10.52
N GLY A 57 -7.50 -16.25 10.86
CA GLY A 57 -7.62 -17.52 11.57
C GLY A 57 -7.00 -18.69 10.80
N GLN A 58 -7.18 -18.73 9.48
CA GLN A 58 -6.55 -19.76 8.65
C GLN A 58 -5.01 -19.63 8.61
N LEU A 59 -4.50 -18.40 8.50
CA LEU A 59 -3.06 -18.16 8.42
C LEU A 59 -2.34 -18.47 9.75
N LEU A 60 -2.97 -18.16 10.89
CA LEU A 60 -2.41 -18.41 12.23
C LEU A 60 -2.48 -19.89 12.64
N ASN A 61 -3.48 -20.63 12.17
CA ASN A 61 -3.64 -22.05 12.47
C ASN A 61 -2.90 -22.97 11.47
N ASP A 62 -2.19 -22.39 10.50
CA ASP A 62 -1.34 -23.15 9.59
C ASP A 62 -0.15 -23.71 10.37
N THR A 63 -0.16 -25.02 10.63
CA THR A 63 0.92 -25.73 11.33
C THR A 63 2.10 -26.02 10.42
N SER A 64 2.02 -25.67 9.14
CA SER A 64 3.19 -25.75 8.28
C SER A 64 4.22 -24.72 8.76
N MET A 65 5.48 -25.14 8.87
CA MET A 65 6.59 -24.23 9.22
C MET A 65 6.89 -23.17 8.12
N LYS A 66 5.96 -22.96 7.17
CA LYS A 66 6.09 -22.06 6.04
C LYS A 66 4.82 -21.23 5.90
N VAL A 67 4.97 -19.90 5.80
CA VAL A 67 3.83 -19.01 5.54
C VAL A 67 3.17 -19.38 4.21
N ASN A 68 1.85 -19.60 4.23
CA ASN A 68 1.03 -19.74 3.03
C ASN A 68 0.96 -18.42 2.26
N ARG A 69 1.92 -18.19 1.36
CA ARG A 69 2.09 -16.91 0.64
C ARG A 69 0.83 -16.50 -0.14
N PRO A 70 0.14 -17.38 -0.91
CA PRO A 70 -1.11 -16.99 -1.59
C PRO A 70 -2.19 -16.49 -0.63
N MET A 71 -2.36 -17.15 0.52
CA MET A 71 -3.32 -16.73 1.54
C MET A 71 -2.92 -15.41 2.18
N ALA A 72 -1.63 -15.22 2.47
CA ALA A 72 -1.12 -13.96 3.00
C ALA A 72 -1.35 -12.78 2.04
N TYR A 73 -1.10 -12.95 0.74
CA TYR A 73 -1.41 -11.92 -0.26
C TYR A 73 -2.91 -11.64 -0.40
N LYS A 74 -3.74 -12.69 -0.26
CA LYS A 74 -5.20 -12.52 -0.23
C LYS A 74 -5.61 -11.69 0.99
N LEU A 75 -5.02 -11.94 2.15
CA LEU A 75 -5.28 -11.18 3.37
C LEU A 75 -4.81 -9.71 3.25
N ILE A 76 -3.60 -9.46 2.72
CA ILE A 76 -3.10 -8.10 2.41
C ILE A 76 -4.11 -7.36 1.53
N SER A 77 -4.63 -8.01 0.47
CA SER A 77 -5.60 -7.40 -0.43
C SER A 77 -6.91 -7.03 0.27
N LYS A 78 -7.33 -7.80 1.28
CA LYS A 78 -8.54 -7.51 2.06
C LYS A 78 -8.33 -6.38 3.06
N TYR A 79 -7.16 -6.30 3.69
CA TYR A 79 -6.78 -5.14 4.49
C TYR A 79 -6.75 -3.87 3.64
N GLU A 80 -6.09 -3.90 2.48
CA GLU A 80 -6.06 -2.74 1.58
C GLU A 80 -7.45 -2.31 1.11
N LEU A 81 -8.34 -3.28 0.82
CA LEU A 81 -9.72 -2.98 0.46
C LEU A 81 -10.44 -2.27 1.61
N TYR A 82 -10.28 -2.74 2.85
CA TYR A 82 -10.90 -2.12 4.02
C TYR A 82 -10.40 -0.70 4.19
N VAL A 83 -9.08 -0.51 4.24
CA VAL A 83 -8.43 0.78 4.49
C VAL A 83 -8.79 1.81 3.41
N LYS A 84 -8.85 1.40 2.13
CA LYS A 84 -9.24 2.31 1.03
C LYS A 84 -10.73 2.67 1.03
N THR A 85 -11.57 1.81 1.59
CA THR A 85 -13.03 2.00 1.61
C THR A 85 -13.47 2.78 2.85
N PHE A 86 -12.87 2.49 4.00
CA PHE A 86 -13.26 2.99 5.31
C PHE A 86 -12.10 3.77 5.96
N ILE A 87 -11.48 4.69 5.22
CA ILE A 87 -10.24 5.37 5.63
C ILE A 87 -10.34 6.05 7.01
N ASP A 88 -11.49 6.64 7.34
CA ASP A 88 -11.73 7.33 8.61
C ASP A 88 -12.13 6.38 9.76
N ASP A 89 -12.23 5.07 9.50
CA ASP A 89 -12.55 4.09 10.53
C ASP A 89 -11.38 3.89 11.49
N ALA A 90 -11.69 3.80 12.79
CA ALA A 90 -10.68 3.67 13.84
C ALA A 90 -9.75 2.45 13.66
N GLN A 91 -10.20 1.38 12.98
CA GLN A 91 -9.40 0.17 12.74
C GLN A 91 -8.52 0.26 11.49
N SER A 92 -8.74 1.24 10.62
CA SER A 92 -8.00 1.38 9.37
C SER A 92 -6.49 1.55 9.53
N PRO A 93 -5.95 2.37 10.46
CA PRO A 93 -4.50 2.42 10.66
C PRO A 93 -3.91 1.06 11.11
N ASP A 94 -4.60 0.32 11.98
CA ASP A 94 -4.16 -1.02 12.39
C ASP A 94 -4.16 -2.02 11.23
N PHE A 95 -5.17 -1.98 10.35
CA PHE A 95 -5.20 -2.85 9.17
C PHE A 95 -4.14 -2.48 8.13
N ALA A 96 -3.86 -1.19 7.94
CA ALA A 96 -2.76 -0.76 7.09
C ALA A 96 -1.41 -1.26 7.64
N PHE A 97 -1.20 -1.15 8.95
CA PHE A 97 0.01 -1.63 9.62
C PHE A 97 0.15 -3.16 9.48
N LYS A 98 -0.90 -3.92 9.75
CA LYS A 98 -0.91 -5.39 9.57
C LYS A 98 -0.63 -5.81 8.13
N ALA A 99 -1.11 -5.05 7.14
CA ALA A 99 -0.81 -5.31 5.75
C ALA A 99 0.68 -5.05 5.44
N ALA A 100 1.25 -3.97 5.98
CA ALA A 100 2.66 -3.61 5.79
C ALA A 100 3.60 -4.65 6.40
N ASP A 101 3.31 -5.08 7.63
CA ASP A 101 4.06 -6.11 8.37
C ASP A 101 3.97 -7.47 7.69
N LEU A 102 2.77 -7.87 7.24
CA LEU A 102 2.62 -9.12 6.50
C LEU A 102 3.36 -9.09 5.16
N ALA A 103 3.35 -7.96 4.46
CA ALA A 103 4.15 -7.78 3.23
C ALA A 103 5.66 -7.87 3.52
N GLN A 104 6.12 -7.29 4.63
CA GLN A 104 7.49 -7.40 5.11
C GLN A 104 7.88 -8.85 5.40
N GLY A 105 7.05 -9.59 6.13
CA GLY A 105 7.27 -11.01 6.43
C GLY A 105 7.29 -11.91 5.18
N LEU A 106 6.65 -11.49 4.08
CA LEU A 106 6.75 -12.15 2.78
C LEU A 106 8.03 -11.78 2.01
N GLY A 107 8.79 -10.77 2.44
CA GLY A 107 9.91 -10.20 1.68
C GLY A 107 9.46 -9.27 0.55
N ASP A 108 8.19 -8.84 0.53
CA ASP A 108 7.67 -7.89 -0.45
C ASP A 108 7.94 -6.46 0.01
N GLY A 109 9.21 -6.06 -0.05
CA GLY A 109 9.65 -4.78 0.49
C GLY A 109 8.99 -3.58 -0.19
N LYS A 110 8.70 -3.67 -1.49
CA LYS A 110 8.04 -2.57 -2.23
C LYS A 110 6.62 -2.36 -1.71
N LYS A 111 5.86 -3.44 -1.54
CA LYS A 111 4.49 -3.39 -1.02
C LYS A 111 4.48 -2.91 0.43
N SER A 112 5.41 -3.38 1.24
CA SER A 112 5.53 -2.98 2.65
C SER A 112 5.82 -1.49 2.79
N VAL A 113 6.80 -0.95 2.05
CA VAL A 113 7.10 0.50 2.05
C VAL A 113 5.88 1.31 1.59
N GLN A 114 5.18 0.89 0.53
CA GLN A 114 3.97 1.58 0.06
C GLN A 114 2.89 1.66 1.15
N LEU A 115 2.73 0.61 1.97
CA LEU A 115 1.75 0.56 3.03
C LEU A 115 2.18 1.38 4.25
N TYR A 116 3.48 1.37 4.60
CA TYR A 116 4.00 2.27 5.63
C TYR A 116 3.88 3.75 5.19
N ASP A 117 4.20 4.08 3.95
CA ASP A 117 3.99 5.43 3.39
C ASP A 117 2.53 5.86 3.50
N PHE A 118 1.60 4.97 3.16
CA PHE A 118 0.17 5.25 3.32
C PHE A 118 -0.21 5.58 4.77
N ILE A 119 0.34 4.87 5.76
CA ILE A 119 0.11 5.15 7.18
C ILE A 119 0.65 6.53 7.55
N LEU A 120 1.89 6.82 7.16
CA LEU A 120 2.58 8.06 7.50
C LEU A 120 1.91 9.29 6.88
N GLU A 121 1.27 9.13 5.72
CA GLU A 121 0.55 10.20 5.03
C GLU A 121 -0.87 10.42 5.57
N ASN A 122 -1.59 9.35 5.92
CA ASN A 122 -3.03 9.43 6.20
C ASN A 122 -3.37 9.35 7.69
N TYR A 123 -2.47 8.82 8.54
CA TYR A 123 -2.73 8.61 9.97
C TYR A 123 -1.63 9.20 10.86
N PRO A 124 -1.38 10.52 10.82
CA PRO A 124 -0.30 11.16 11.58
C PRO A 124 -0.44 11.05 13.11
N SER A 125 -1.64 10.75 13.60
CA SER A 125 -1.95 10.56 15.03
C SER A 125 -2.13 9.09 15.42
N TYR A 126 -1.76 8.15 14.55
CA TYR A 126 -1.77 6.73 14.89
C TYR A 126 -0.72 6.43 15.96
N GLU A 127 -1.11 5.67 16.98
CA GLU A 127 -0.24 5.29 18.09
C GLU A 127 1.08 4.67 17.62
N LYS A 128 1.03 3.80 16.59
CA LYS A 128 2.23 3.14 16.03
C LYS A 128 2.89 3.89 14.87
N TYR A 129 2.68 5.20 14.77
CA TYR A 129 3.31 6.01 13.73
C TYR A 129 4.85 5.97 13.80
N PRO A 130 5.49 6.12 14.99
CA PRO A 130 6.95 6.01 15.09
C PRO A 130 7.46 4.65 14.59
N GLU A 131 6.79 3.56 14.95
CA GLU A 131 7.13 2.19 14.55
C GLU A 131 6.94 1.99 13.05
N ALA A 132 5.88 2.55 12.44
CA ALA A 132 5.69 2.52 10.99
C ALA A 132 6.85 3.23 10.26
N LEU A 133 7.33 4.35 10.78
CA LEU A 133 8.46 5.08 10.21
C LEU A 133 9.78 4.29 10.34
N PHE A 134 10.03 3.72 11.52
CA PHE A 134 11.18 2.85 11.77
C PHE A 134 11.16 1.62 10.86
N LEU A 135 10.03 0.91 10.78
CA LEU A 135 9.89 -0.31 9.99
C LEU A 135 10.00 -0.03 8.48
N LYS A 136 9.55 1.14 8.00
CA LYS A 136 9.83 1.58 6.63
C LYS A 136 11.34 1.63 6.36
N ALA A 137 12.12 2.24 7.25
CA ALA A 137 13.58 2.31 7.12
C ALA A 137 14.21 0.90 7.15
N PHE A 138 13.75 0.05 8.07
CA PHE A 138 14.17 -1.34 8.15
C PHE A 138 13.94 -2.10 6.85
N VAL A 139 12.77 -1.96 6.22
CA VAL A 139 12.45 -2.63 4.95
C VAL A 139 13.32 -2.08 3.82
N GLN A 140 13.52 -0.77 3.76
CA GLN A 140 14.41 -0.15 2.78
C GLN A 140 15.84 -0.69 2.89
N GLU A 141 16.35 -0.86 4.11
CA GLU A 141 17.69 -1.40 4.37
C GLU A 141 17.79 -2.89 4.04
N ASN A 142 16.94 -3.69 4.68
CA ASN A 142 17.15 -5.14 4.79
C ASN A 142 16.52 -5.93 3.64
N ILE A 143 15.46 -5.40 3.02
CA ILE A 143 14.72 -6.11 1.95
C ILE A 143 15.01 -5.47 0.58
N LEU A 144 15.03 -4.14 0.51
CA LEU A 144 15.22 -3.43 -0.74
C LEU A 144 16.68 -3.03 -1.01
N HIS A 145 17.55 -3.11 0.00
CA HIS A 145 18.96 -2.70 -0.07
C HIS A 145 19.15 -1.24 -0.55
N GLN A 146 18.19 -0.37 -0.22
CA GLN A 146 18.18 1.05 -0.55
C GLN A 146 18.79 1.86 0.61
N LEU A 147 20.10 1.69 0.82
CA LEU A 147 20.79 2.21 2.00
C LEU A 147 20.66 3.74 2.16
N GLY A 148 20.67 4.50 1.07
CA GLY A 148 20.46 5.96 1.11
C GLY A 148 19.08 6.32 1.66
N ALA A 149 18.03 5.72 1.10
CA ALA A 149 16.66 5.96 1.54
C ALA A 149 16.42 5.49 2.98
N ALA A 150 17.01 4.34 3.36
CA ALA A 150 16.94 3.83 4.72
C ALA A 150 17.59 4.81 5.71
N ARG A 151 18.78 5.32 5.40
CA ARG A 151 19.46 6.32 6.22
C ARG A 151 18.63 7.58 6.41
N ASP A 152 18.06 8.11 5.33
CA ASP A 152 17.22 9.32 5.41
C ASP A 152 15.99 9.08 6.31
N THR A 153 15.38 7.90 6.21
CA THR A 153 14.20 7.53 6.99
C THR A 153 14.54 7.30 8.48
N TYR A 154 15.63 6.60 8.80
CA TYR A 154 16.09 6.46 10.19
C TYR A 154 16.49 7.79 10.82
N ASN A 155 17.18 8.67 10.07
CA ASN A 155 17.51 10.00 10.55
C ASN A 155 16.25 10.81 10.85
N LYS A 156 15.23 10.73 9.99
CA LYS A 156 13.92 11.35 10.25
C LYS A 156 13.29 10.79 11.53
N PHE A 157 13.32 9.48 11.72
CA PHE A 157 12.82 8.84 12.94
C PHE A 157 13.53 9.36 14.20
N MET A 158 14.86 9.42 14.20
CA MET A 158 15.65 9.94 15.33
C MET A 158 15.37 11.42 15.62
N ILE A 159 15.15 12.23 14.58
CA ILE A 159 14.81 13.66 14.74
C ILE A 159 13.41 13.84 15.33
N ASP A 160 12.43 13.10 14.81
CA ASP A 160 11.02 13.25 15.19
C ASP A 160 10.70 12.58 16.54
N PHE A 161 11.43 11.51 16.89
CA PHE A 161 11.16 10.65 18.05
C PHE A 161 12.43 10.37 18.88
N PRO A 162 13.08 11.39 19.47
CA PRO A 162 14.36 11.25 20.18
C PRO A 162 14.29 10.40 21.46
N ASP A 163 13.11 10.27 22.07
CA ASP A 163 12.90 9.52 23.31
C ASP A 163 12.25 8.14 23.09
N HIS A 164 12.13 7.69 21.82
CA HIS A 164 11.49 6.41 21.49
C HIS A 164 12.40 5.22 21.80
N GLU A 165 11.82 4.09 22.19
CA GLU A 165 12.58 2.88 22.58
C GLU A 165 13.47 2.31 21.44
N LEU A 166 13.09 2.58 20.19
CA LEU A 166 13.82 2.16 18.97
C LEU A 166 14.89 3.18 18.52
N TYR A 167 15.13 4.26 19.28
CA TYR A 167 16.12 5.28 18.91
C TYR A 167 17.52 4.68 18.76
N ASP A 168 17.98 3.93 19.76
CA ASP A 168 19.32 3.33 19.76
C ASP A 168 19.48 2.31 18.61
N ASP A 169 18.41 1.60 18.25
CA ASP A 169 18.39 0.68 17.11
C ASP A 169 18.53 1.44 15.78
N ALA A 170 17.84 2.57 15.62
CA ALA A 170 17.97 3.42 14.43
C ALA A 170 19.36 4.02 14.30
N GLU A 171 19.94 4.49 15.42
CA GLU A 171 21.31 5.00 15.46
C GLU A 171 22.32 3.92 15.06
N ALA A 172 22.18 2.71 15.62
CA ALA A 172 23.00 1.56 15.29
C ALA A 172 22.90 1.19 13.81
N SER A 173 21.69 1.15 13.24
CA SER A 173 21.48 0.94 11.81
C SER A 173 22.23 1.99 11.00
N VAL A 174 22.02 3.29 11.23
CA VAL A 174 22.71 4.34 10.45
C VAL A 174 24.24 4.23 10.54
N LYS A 175 24.78 3.87 11.71
CA LYS A 175 26.22 3.74 11.97
C LYS A 175 26.87 2.54 11.30
N TYR A 176 26.16 1.42 11.19
CA TYR A 176 26.69 0.14 10.75
C TYR A 176 26.18 -0.31 9.37
N MET A 177 25.16 0.34 8.84
CA MET A 177 24.55 0.03 7.54
C MET A 177 25.59 -0.03 6.42
N GLY A 178 25.53 -1.12 5.65
CA GLY A 178 26.40 -1.37 4.51
C GLY A 178 27.83 -1.83 4.83
N LYS A 179 28.21 -1.91 6.11
CA LYS A 179 29.52 -2.44 6.50
C LYS A 179 29.57 -3.96 6.39
N SER A 180 30.72 -4.49 5.99
CA SER A 180 30.98 -5.92 6.01
C SER A 180 31.18 -6.43 7.46
N PRO A 181 30.98 -7.73 7.72
CA PRO A 181 31.30 -8.33 9.01
C PRO A 181 32.75 -8.07 9.45
N GLU A 182 33.70 -8.11 8.52
CA GLU A 182 35.12 -7.85 8.80
C GLU A 182 35.38 -6.38 9.19
N GLU A 183 34.70 -5.43 8.54
CA GLU A 183 34.77 -4.02 8.91
C GLU A 183 34.21 -3.78 10.31
N LEU A 184 33.09 -4.43 10.64
CA LEU A 184 32.48 -4.36 11.97
C LEU A 184 33.40 -4.95 13.04
N ILE A 185 33.97 -6.14 12.81
CA ILE A 185 34.93 -6.77 13.74
C ILE A 185 36.11 -5.84 14.00
N LYS A 186 36.71 -5.27 12.95
CA LYS A 186 37.85 -4.34 13.10
C LYS A 186 37.47 -3.10 13.92
N GLU A 187 36.29 -2.53 13.71
CA GLU A 187 35.83 -1.37 14.47
C GLU A 187 35.59 -1.70 15.94
N PHE A 188 35.01 -2.88 16.23
CA PHE A 188 34.81 -3.34 17.61
C PHE A 188 36.14 -3.64 18.31
N GLU A 189 37.09 -4.31 17.64
CA GLU A 189 38.43 -4.55 18.19
C GLU A 189 39.18 -3.24 18.51
N ALA A 190 39.10 -2.25 17.62
CA ALA A 190 39.71 -0.94 17.84
C ALA A 190 39.11 -0.20 19.04
N LYS A 191 37.78 -0.19 19.18
CA LYS A 191 37.09 0.40 20.34
C LYS A 191 37.47 -0.29 21.65
N ASN A 192 37.55 -1.63 21.65
CA ASN A 192 37.90 -2.40 22.85
C ASN A 192 39.35 -2.15 23.31
N LYS A 193 40.29 -2.01 22.37
CA LYS A 193 41.70 -1.66 22.70
C LYS A 193 41.82 -0.26 23.31
N ASN A 194 41.08 0.71 22.76
CA ASN A 194 41.09 2.09 23.26
C ASN A 194 40.41 2.21 24.64
N ALA A 195 39.34 1.44 24.89
CA ALA A 195 38.67 1.42 26.20
C ALA A 195 39.52 0.77 27.32
N GLN A 196 40.48 -0.09 26.97
CA GLN A 196 41.38 -0.76 27.91
C GLN A 196 42.68 0.03 28.18
N GLN A 197 42.91 1.15 27.49
CA GLN A 197 44.03 2.07 27.76
C GLN A 197 43.50 3.39 28.32
N PRO A 198 43.06 3.46 29.60
CA PRO A 198 42.84 4.75 30.22
C PRO A 198 44.21 5.41 30.42
N ASN A 199 44.43 6.54 29.73
CA ASN A 199 45.56 7.47 29.82
C ASN A 199 46.57 7.16 30.94
N SER A 200 47.75 6.65 30.55
CA SER A 200 48.98 6.70 31.35
C SER A 200 49.57 8.11 31.35
#